data_AF-A0A940QCG3-F1
#
_entry.id   AF-A0A940QCG3-F1
#
_cell.length_a   1.000
_cell.length_b   1.000
_cell.length_c   1.000
_cell.angle_alpha   90.00
_cell.angle_beta   90.00
_cell.angle_gamma   90.00
#
_symmetry.space_group_name_H-M   'P 1'
#
loop_
_entity.id
_entity.type
_entity.pdbx_description
1 polymer ?
#
loop_
_entity_poly.entity_id
_entity_poly.type
_entity_poly.pdbx_seq_one_letter_code
_entity_poly.pdbx_strand_id
1 'polypeptide(L)'
;MIFLTKLDGKEILLNELLIETVTETPDTVITMSNGHTYIVRESMKEMQNKILEYNRRRRRFGRQSAAKNDEAFDIRKNGAGSSDK
;
A
#
# COMPACT_ATOMS: atom_id res chain seq x y z
N MET A 1 -3.38 -0.98 0.50
CA MET A 1 -4.80 -0.82 0.78
C MET A 1 -5.12 0.66 0.82
N ILE A 2 -6.21 1.07 0.19
CA ILE A 2 -6.67 2.45 0.07
C ILE A 2 -8.06 2.58 0.70
N PHE A 3 -8.32 3.70 1.38
CA PHE A 3 -9.65 4.02 1.91
C PHE A 3 -10.51 4.67 0.84
N LEU A 4 -11.74 4.19 0.70
CA LEU A 4 -12.73 4.70 -0.24
C LEU A 4 -14.09 4.83 0.44
N THR A 5 -14.98 5.62 -0.13
CA THR A 5 -16.30 5.90 0.44
C THR A 5 -17.37 5.39 -0.50
N LYS A 6 -18.20 4.45 -0.03
CA LYS A 6 -19.37 3.99 -0.79
C LYS A 6 -20.41 5.09 -0.94
N LEU A 7 -21.35 4.92 -1.87
CA LEU A 7 -22.45 5.87 -2.05
C LEU A 7 -23.32 6.03 -0.80
N ASP A 8 -23.44 5.00 0.04
CA ASP A 8 -24.15 5.05 1.33
C ASP A 8 -23.36 5.76 2.45
N GLY A 9 -22.17 6.28 2.14
CA GLY A 9 -21.31 7.02 3.09
C GLY A 9 -20.42 6.12 3.95
N LYS A 10 -20.51 4.80 3.83
CA LYS A 10 -19.62 3.89 4.58
C LYS A 10 -18.23 3.87 3.96
N GLU A 11 -17.23 3.98 4.83
CA GLU A 11 -15.84 3.79 4.44
C GLU A 11 -15.53 2.30 4.25
N ILE A 12 -14.74 2.01 3.22
CA ILE A 12 -14.17 0.69 2.97
C ILE A 12 -12.67 0.80 2.79
N LEU A 13 -11.96 -0.23 3.22
CA LEU A 13 -10.55 -0.42 2.95
C LEU A 13 -10.40 -1.44 1.83
N LEU A 14 -9.91 -1.00 0.67
CA LEU A 14 -9.82 -1.83 -0.53
C LEU A 14 -8.36 -2.18 -0.86
N ASN A 15 -8.12 -3.42 -1.31
CA ASN A 15 -6.82 -3.83 -1.82
C ASN A 15 -6.64 -3.35 -3.26
N GLU A 16 -5.74 -2.39 -3.48
CA GLU A 16 -5.49 -1.79 -4.79
C GLU A 16 -4.86 -2.76 -5.79
N LEU A 17 -4.19 -3.81 -5.31
CA LEU A 17 -3.51 -4.79 -6.17
C LEU A 17 -4.46 -5.77 -6.85
N LEU A 18 -5.72 -5.82 -6.41
CA LEU A 18 -6.75 -6.70 -6.95
C LEU A 18 -7.77 -5.94 -7.80
N ILE A 19 -7.58 -4.64 -7.99
CA ILE A 19 -8.41 -3.84 -8.90
C ILE A 19 -8.05 -4.26 -10.32
N GLU A 20 -9.06 -4.68 -11.08
CA GLU A 20 -8.92 -5.02 -12.49
C GLU A 20 -9.17 -3.78 -13.36
N THR A 21 -10.29 -3.09 -13.13
CA THR A 21 -10.67 -1.89 -13.86
C THR A 21 -11.36 -0.87 -12.96
N VAL A 22 -11.29 0.41 -13.39
CA VAL A 22 -12.05 1.50 -12.80
C VAL A 22 -12.68 2.28 -13.96
N THR A 23 -13.97 2.57 -13.86
CA THR A 23 -14.75 3.30 -14.86
C THR A 23 -15.60 4.38 -14.18
N GLU A 24 -15.70 5.57 -14.75
CA GLU A 24 -16.41 6.72 -14.16
C GLU A 24 -17.54 7.17 -15.09
N THR A 25 -18.80 6.88 -14.72
CA THR A 25 -20.01 7.30 -15.45
C THR A 25 -21.31 7.10 -14.65
N PRO A 26 -21.97 8.18 -14.15
CA PRO A 26 -21.38 9.40 -13.58
C PRO A 26 -20.62 9.12 -12.27
N ASP A 27 -20.92 7.99 -11.63
CA ASP A 27 -20.24 7.50 -10.43
C ASP A 27 -19.04 6.63 -10.81
N THR A 28 -18.12 6.42 -9.87
CA THR A 28 -16.96 5.56 -10.09
C THR A 28 -17.26 4.13 -9.70
N VAL A 29 -17.12 3.21 -10.65
CA VAL A 29 -17.25 1.77 -10.47
C VAL A 29 -15.86 1.14 -10.50
N ILE A 30 -15.57 0.33 -9.49
CA ILE A 30 -14.35 -0.47 -9.37
C ILE A 30 -14.73 -1.92 -9.58
N THR A 31 -14.07 -2.58 -10.53
CA THR A 31 -14.19 -4.02 -10.73
C THR A 31 -12.92 -4.69 -10.23
N MET A 32 -13.08 -5.70 -9.38
CA MET A 32 -12.00 -6.49 -8.82
C MET A 32 -11.73 -7.72 -9.70
N SER A 33 -10.52 -8.27 -9.62
CA SER A 33 -10.08 -9.46 -10.38
C SER A 33 -10.86 -10.74 -10.11
N ASN A 34 -11.69 -10.75 -9.06
CA ASN A 34 -12.59 -11.84 -8.72
C ASN A 34 -14.05 -11.56 -9.17
N GLY A 35 -14.26 -10.53 -9.99
CA GLY A 35 -15.56 -10.13 -10.52
C GLY A 35 -16.43 -9.30 -9.56
N HIS A 36 -16.02 -9.08 -8.31
CA HIS A 36 -16.77 -8.22 -7.39
C HIS A 36 -16.65 -6.74 -7.79
N THR A 37 -17.74 -6.00 -7.63
CA THR A 37 -17.78 -4.57 -7.97
C THR A 37 -18.10 -3.69 -6.76
N TYR A 38 -17.56 -2.47 -6.76
CA TYR A 38 -17.81 -1.45 -5.76
C TYR A 38 -18.10 -0.12 -6.45
N ILE A 39 -19.13 0.58 -6.00
CA ILE A 39 -19.43 1.95 -6.45
C ILE A 39 -19.03 2.91 -5.33
N VAL A 40 -18.19 3.89 -5.66
CA VAL A 40 -17.58 4.80 -4.70
C VAL A 40 -17.75 6.25 -5.13
N ARG A 41 -17.60 7.17 -4.15
CA ARG A 41 -17.74 8.61 -4.35
C ARG A 41 -16.48 9.25 -4.94
N GLU A 42 -15.32 8.62 -4.75
CA GLU A 42 -14.06 9.12 -5.29
C GLU A 42 -14.02 9.03 -6.82
N SER A 43 -13.55 10.09 -7.47
CA SER A 43 -13.22 10.08 -8.90
C SER A 43 -12.06 9.13 -9.21
N MET A 44 -11.88 8.75 -10.49
CA MET A 44 -10.72 7.98 -10.93
C MET A 44 -9.39 8.65 -10.56
N LYS A 45 -9.34 9.99 -10.62
CA LYS A 45 -8.13 10.76 -10.31
C LYS A 45 -7.79 10.73 -8.82
N GLU A 46 -8.78 10.87 -7.94
CA GLU A 46 -8.58 10.76 -6.50
C GLU A 46 -8.11 9.36 -6.11
N MET A 47 -8.70 8.33 -6.71
CA MET A 47 -8.31 6.94 -6.49
C MET A 47 -6.86 6.68 -6.93
N GLN A 48 -6.47 7.16 -8.11
CA GLN A 48 -5.09 7.08 -8.58
C GLN A 48 -4.12 7.74 -7.60
N ASN A 49 -4.45 8.91 -7.08
CA ASN A 49 -3.62 9.62 -6.10
C ASN A 49 -3.49 8.83 -4.79
N LYS A 50 -4.59 8.29 -4.25
CA LYS A 50 -4.59 7.44 -3.05
C LYS A 50 -3.69 6.21 -3.24
N ILE A 51 -3.76 5.56 -4.41
CA ILE A 51 -2.91 4.41 -4.77
C ILE A 51 -1.43 4.81 -4.82
N LEU A 52 -1.11 5.92 -5.49
CA LEU A 52 0.27 6.41 -5.59
C LEU A 52 0.85 6.76 -4.22
N GLU A 53 0.09 7.44 -3.38
CA GLU A 53 0.52 7.79 -2.02
C GLU A 53 0.76 6.54 -1.17
N TYR A 54 -0.17 5.58 -1.19
CA TYR A 54 -0.01 4.30 -0.51
C TYR A 54 1.25 3.56 -0.97
N ASN A 55 1.47 3.45 -2.29
CA ASN A 55 2.64 2.78 -2.85
C ASN A 55 3.95 3.49 -2.49
N ARG A 56 3.98 4.83 -2.49
CA ARG A 56 5.14 5.61 -2.05
C ARG A 56 5.46 5.32 -0.58
N ARG A 57 4.46 5.31 0.30
CA ARG A 57 4.63 4.95 1.72
C ARG A 57 5.14 3.52 1.88
N ARG A 58 4.52 2.56 1.18
CA ARG A 58 4.90 1.13 1.21
C ARG A 58 6.37 0.92 0.84
N ARG A 59 6.84 1.58 -0.23
CA ARG A 59 8.25 1.51 -0.67
C ARG A 59 9.22 2.10 0.35
N ARG A 60 8.86 3.20 1.02
CA ARG A 60 9.70 3.82 2.06
C ARG A 60 9.82 2.91 3.28
N PHE A 61 8.72 2.30 3.71
CA PHE A 61 8.74 1.32 4.80
C PHE A 61 9.67 0.14 4.50
N GLY A 62 9.58 -0.43 3.29
CA GLY A 62 10.45 -1.56 2.89
C GLY A 62 11.96 -1.22 2.88
N ARG A 63 12.33 0.02 2.54
CA ARG A 63 13.73 0.47 2.59
C ARG A 63 14.25 0.68 4.02
N GLN A 64 13.42 1.24 4.90
CA GLN A 64 13.81 1.45 6.30
C GLN A 64 14.00 0.14 7.06
N SER A 65 13.20 -0.89 6.75
CA SER A 65 13.40 -2.22 7.34
C SER A 65 14.66 -2.91 6.83
N ALA A 66 15.03 -2.72 5.56
CA ALA A 66 16.27 -3.30 5.01
C ALA A 66 17.53 -2.65 5.63
N ALA A 67 17.59 -1.31 5.66
CA ALA A 67 18.75 -0.59 6.20
C ALA A 67 19.02 -0.88 7.68
N LYS A 68 17.96 -0.99 8.51
CA LYS A 68 18.12 -1.36 9.93
C LYS A 68 18.62 -2.80 10.13
N ASN A 69 18.28 -3.71 9.22
CA ASN A 69 18.73 -5.09 9.29
C ASN A 69 20.21 -5.21 8.91
N ASP A 70 20.66 -4.44 7.92
CA ASP A 70 22.07 -4.40 7.50
C ASP A 70 22.96 -3.83 8.62
N GLU A 71 22.57 -2.71 9.24
CA GLU A 71 23.27 -2.14 10.40
C GLU A 71 23.32 -3.11 11.59
N ALA A 72 22.19 -3.77 11.91
CA ALA A 72 22.14 -4.76 12.99
C ALA A 72 22.99 -6.00 12.70
N PHE A 73 23.14 -6.39 11.43
CA PHE A 73 23.98 -7.50 11.01
C PHE A 73 25.47 -7.15 11.10
N ASP A 74 25.86 -5.94 10.67
CA ASP A 74 27.24 -5.46 10.74
C ASP A 74 27.72 -5.28 12.20
N ILE A 75 26.86 -4.79 13.09
CA ILE A 75 27.18 -4.68 14.53
C ILE A 75 27.41 -6.07 15.14
N ARG A 76 26.61 -7.08 14.78
CA ARG A 76 26.78 -8.46 15.28
C ARG A 76 28.08 -9.11 14.78
N LYS A 77 28.51 -8.80 13.55
CA LYS A 77 29.78 -9.28 12.99
C LYS A 77 31.01 -8.63 13.63
N ASN A 78 30.94 -7.33 13.92
CA ASN A 78 32.08 -6.57 14.43
C ASN A 78 32.18 -6.56 15.97
N GLY A 79 31.13 -6.95 16.70
CA GLY A 79 31.13 -7.06 18.17
C GLY A 79 31.62 -8.39 18.74
N ALA A 80 31.91 -9.39 17.91
CA ALA A 80 32.27 -10.75 18.34
C ALA A 80 33.77 -11.08 18.24
N GLY A 81 34.65 -10.07 18.16
CA GLY A 81 36.09 -10.26 17.93
C GLY A 81 36.98 -9.34 18.74
N SER A 82 36.91 -9.40 20.08
CA SER A 82 38.06 -9.06 20.95
C SER A 82 37.72 -9.32 22.42
N SER A 83 37.76 -10.57 22.84
CA SER A 83 38.04 -10.98 24.23
C SER A 83 38.26 -12.49 24.23
N ASP A 84 39.49 -12.90 23.92
CA ASP A 84 40.18 -14.04 24.53
C ASP A 84 41.39 -14.46 23.67
N LYS A 85 42.53 -13.81 23.95
CA LYS A 85 43.82 -14.44 24.31
C LYS A 85 44.95 -13.42 24.29
#